data_AF-A0A327P743-F1
#
_entry.id   AF-A0A327P743-F1
#
_cell.length_a   1.000
_cell.length_b   1.000
_cell.length_c   1.000
_cell.angle_alpha   90.00
_cell.angle_beta   90.00
_cell.angle_gamma   90.00
#
_symmetry.space_group_name_H-M   'P 1'
#
loop_
_entity.id
_entity.type
_entity.pdbx_description
1 polymer ?
#
loop_
_entity_poly.entity_id
_entity_poly.type
_entity_poly.pdbx_seq_one_letter_code
_entity_poly.pdbx_strand_id
1 'polypeptide(L)'
;MAKLSYEDKVYLEKYLQMEGGWVLDFNNESLKRFIYENIKLDISDKKYEIIGTSKAKRLRALWDLEPDYQLGKLIKSFILYYKAKRLVNPSLFNASEDLEKSCEKIGEKLFQKGVSPHIDSISPIDDDHDFSRLAITIKDYIEKNEPELALDRLHTFYVKFIRGLCARHKIQFSTSESLNAIFGKYLKFVTNLRIVESDMTISILKYSINILEKFNDVRNNRSLAHDNKILNYRESLYIFDALARLKGFIDGLEDEISLENKKGQENGLLDKGDLF
;
A
#
# COMPACT_ATOMS: atom_id res chain seq x y z
N MET A 1 -13.05 -2.64 -12.41
CA MET A 1 -14.28 -1.86 -12.50
C MET A 1 -14.65 -1.36 -11.13
N ALA A 2 -14.79 -0.06 -11.00
CA ALA A 2 -15.04 0.58 -9.74
C ALA A 2 -16.49 0.38 -9.29
N LYS A 3 -16.71 0.30 -7.98
CA LYS A 3 -18.04 0.12 -7.40
C LYS A 3 -18.62 1.45 -6.93
N LEU A 4 -19.08 2.25 -7.90
CA LEU A 4 -19.90 3.44 -7.65
C LEU A 4 -21.39 3.06 -7.57
N SER A 5 -22.07 3.53 -6.53
CA SER A 5 -23.53 3.49 -6.46
C SER A 5 -24.16 4.47 -7.46
N TYR A 6 -25.46 4.34 -7.73
CA TYR A 6 -26.18 5.32 -8.54
C TYR A 6 -26.11 6.73 -7.93
N GLU A 7 -26.27 6.80 -6.61
CA GLU A 7 -26.16 8.03 -5.83
C GLU A 7 -24.74 8.65 -5.93
N ASP A 8 -23.70 7.81 -5.85
CA ASP A 8 -22.31 8.27 -6.00
C ASP A 8 -22.10 8.94 -7.36
N LYS A 9 -22.64 8.33 -8.43
CA LYS A 9 -22.58 8.89 -9.80
C LYS A 9 -23.32 10.22 -9.88
N VAL A 10 -24.50 10.36 -9.27
CA VAL A 10 -25.26 11.62 -9.25
C VAL A 10 -24.47 12.73 -8.56
N TYR A 11 -23.84 12.46 -7.41
CA TYR A 11 -23.01 13.45 -6.72
C TYR A 11 -21.80 13.86 -7.55
N LEU A 12 -21.09 12.91 -8.15
CA LEU A 12 -19.93 13.19 -9.00
C LEU A 12 -20.32 13.96 -10.28
N GLU A 13 -21.42 13.59 -10.95
CA GLU A 13 -21.94 14.31 -12.12
C GLU A 13 -22.21 15.78 -11.79
N LYS A 14 -22.87 16.02 -10.66
CA LYS A 14 -23.19 17.38 -10.21
C LYS A 14 -21.94 18.16 -9.83
N TYR A 15 -21.04 17.56 -9.05
CA TYR A 15 -19.81 18.19 -8.59
C TYR A 15 -18.87 18.52 -9.76
N LEU A 16 -18.80 17.67 -10.78
CA LEU A 16 -18.00 17.86 -11.99
C LEU A 16 -18.74 18.63 -13.09
N GLN A 17 -19.96 19.10 -12.84
CA GLN A 17 -20.77 19.91 -13.75
C GLN A 17 -21.01 19.23 -15.11
N MET A 18 -21.31 17.93 -15.09
CA MET A 18 -21.36 17.07 -16.28
C MET A 18 -22.73 16.95 -16.96
N GLU A 19 -23.78 17.55 -16.38
CA GLU A 19 -25.17 17.48 -16.84
C GLU A 19 -25.35 17.99 -18.29
N GLY A 20 -24.59 19.01 -18.70
CA GLY A 20 -24.60 19.56 -20.06
C GLY A 20 -23.55 18.97 -21.02
N GLY A 21 -22.88 17.88 -20.66
CA GLY A 21 -21.75 17.33 -21.43
C GLY A 21 -20.42 18.08 -21.24
N TRP A 22 -20.39 19.02 -20.29
CA TRP A 22 -19.19 19.66 -19.76
C TRP A 22 -18.47 18.74 -18.78
N VAL A 23 -17.26 19.13 -18.39
CA VAL A 23 -16.51 18.53 -17.27
C VAL A 23 -15.73 19.70 -16.69
N LEU A 24 -16.29 20.36 -15.68
CA LEU A 24 -15.79 21.63 -15.15
C LEU A 24 -15.45 22.62 -16.29
N ASP A 25 -14.33 23.34 -16.18
CA ASP A 25 -13.79 24.24 -17.20
C ASP A 25 -12.84 23.54 -18.19
N PHE A 26 -12.82 22.20 -18.25
CA PHE A 26 -11.95 21.46 -19.16
C PHE A 26 -12.48 21.42 -20.61
N ASN A 27 -11.57 21.58 -21.57
CA ASN A 27 -11.78 21.18 -22.95
C ASN A 27 -11.24 19.74 -23.16
N ASN A 28 -11.34 19.20 -24.37
CA ASN A 28 -10.91 17.81 -24.64
C ASN A 28 -9.41 17.60 -24.34
N GLU A 29 -8.55 18.52 -24.78
CA GLU A 29 -7.10 18.43 -24.61
C GLU A 29 -6.67 18.63 -23.15
N SER A 30 -7.25 19.60 -22.45
CA SER A 30 -6.93 19.86 -21.05
C SER A 30 -7.44 18.73 -20.14
N LEU A 31 -8.60 18.14 -20.42
CA LEU A 31 -9.08 16.96 -19.70
C LEU A 31 -8.17 15.75 -19.94
N LYS A 32 -7.82 15.49 -21.20
CA LYS A 32 -6.91 14.40 -21.57
C LYS A 32 -5.59 14.52 -20.82
N ARG A 33 -4.99 15.71 -20.87
CA ARG A 33 -3.75 16.00 -20.17
C ARG A 33 -3.88 15.83 -18.66
N PHE A 34 -4.95 16.36 -18.07
CA PHE A 34 -5.22 16.24 -16.63
C PHE A 34 -5.30 14.79 -16.18
N ILE A 35 -6.04 13.95 -16.90
CA ILE A 35 -6.18 12.52 -16.58
C ILE A 35 -4.84 11.81 -16.74
N TYR A 36 -4.12 12.06 -17.83
CA TYR A 36 -2.81 11.46 -18.06
C TYR A 36 -1.79 11.85 -16.98
N GLU A 37 -1.74 13.12 -16.58
CA GLU A 37 -0.82 13.58 -15.54
C GLU A 37 -1.09 12.92 -14.18
N ASN A 38 -2.37 12.72 -13.82
CA ASN A 38 -2.77 12.20 -12.51
C ASN A 38 -2.78 10.67 -12.41
N ILE A 39 -3.24 9.96 -13.45
CA ILE A 39 -3.45 8.51 -13.41
C ILE A 39 -2.82 7.75 -14.59
N LYS A 40 -2.06 8.42 -15.46
CA LYS A 40 -1.32 7.82 -16.60
C LYS A 40 -2.20 7.07 -17.60
N LEU A 41 -3.48 7.46 -17.71
CA LEU A 41 -4.42 6.93 -18.69
C LEU A 41 -4.71 7.95 -19.79
N ASP A 42 -4.84 7.48 -21.03
CA ASP A 42 -5.30 8.31 -22.16
C ASP A 42 -6.81 8.14 -22.35
N ILE A 43 -7.60 9.12 -21.91
CA ILE A 43 -9.07 9.09 -22.08
C ILE A 43 -9.51 9.11 -23.56
N SER A 44 -8.62 9.45 -24.50
CA SER A 44 -8.88 9.37 -25.94
C SER A 44 -8.91 7.94 -26.47
N ASP A 45 -8.47 6.94 -25.70
CA ASP A 45 -8.49 5.55 -26.14
C ASP A 45 -9.89 5.07 -26.53
N LYS A 46 -9.96 4.19 -27.54
CA LYS A 46 -11.21 3.63 -28.05
C LYS A 46 -11.99 2.86 -26.97
N LYS A 47 -11.30 2.30 -25.97
CA LYS A 47 -11.97 1.59 -24.86
C LYS A 47 -12.96 2.48 -24.09
N TYR A 48 -12.74 3.79 -24.06
CA TYR A 48 -13.64 4.74 -23.37
C TYR A 48 -14.80 5.25 -24.25
N GLU A 49 -14.93 4.77 -25.48
CA GLU A 49 -16.00 5.19 -26.40
C GLU A 49 -17.30 4.40 -26.25
N ILE A 50 -17.37 3.46 -25.28
CA ILE A 50 -18.51 2.55 -25.09
C ILE A 50 -19.86 3.25 -24.86
N ILE A 51 -19.86 4.47 -24.29
CA ILE A 51 -21.07 5.31 -24.10
C ILE A 51 -21.17 6.38 -25.21
N GLY A 52 -20.05 6.69 -25.86
CA GLY A 52 -19.91 7.68 -26.93
C GLY A 52 -18.62 8.48 -26.79
N THR A 53 -18.39 9.38 -27.76
CA THR A 53 -17.07 9.99 -27.99
C THR A 53 -16.84 11.33 -27.30
N SER A 54 -17.85 11.93 -26.66
CA SER A 54 -17.69 13.21 -25.96
C SER A 54 -16.90 13.05 -24.65
N LYS A 55 -16.22 14.12 -24.20
CA LYS A 55 -15.41 14.10 -22.96
C LYS A 55 -16.17 13.60 -21.72
N ALA A 56 -17.39 14.06 -21.50
CA ALA A 56 -18.21 13.61 -20.37
C ALA A 56 -18.60 12.14 -20.50
N LYS A 57 -18.93 11.66 -21.71
CA LYS A 57 -19.25 10.25 -21.96
C LYS A 57 -18.04 9.33 -21.77
N ARG A 58 -16.87 9.76 -22.23
CA ARG A 58 -15.61 9.04 -22.00
C ARG A 58 -15.25 8.98 -20.51
N LEU A 59 -15.51 10.06 -19.76
CA LEU A 59 -15.28 10.07 -18.32
C LEU A 59 -16.23 9.12 -17.58
N ARG A 60 -17.51 9.05 -18.00
CA ARG A 60 -18.46 8.03 -17.50
C ARG A 60 -17.99 6.61 -17.82
N ALA A 61 -17.47 6.37 -19.03
CA ALA A 61 -16.91 5.07 -19.39
C ALA A 61 -15.68 4.72 -18.52
N LEU A 62 -14.85 5.71 -18.20
CA LEU A 62 -13.72 5.54 -17.28
C LEU A 62 -14.20 5.09 -15.89
N TRP A 63 -15.29 5.67 -15.38
CA TRP A 63 -15.88 5.25 -14.10
C TRP A 63 -16.27 3.77 -14.07
N ASP A 64 -16.76 3.25 -15.19
CA ASP A 64 -17.20 1.86 -15.29
C ASP A 64 -16.01 0.92 -15.52
N LEU A 65 -15.03 1.30 -16.34
CA LEU A 65 -13.95 0.42 -16.79
C LEU A 65 -12.80 0.32 -15.79
N GLU A 66 -12.41 1.43 -15.16
CA GLU A 66 -11.19 1.49 -14.35
C GLU A 66 -11.39 0.90 -12.94
N PRO A 67 -10.32 0.46 -12.26
CA PRO A 67 -10.42 -0.06 -10.89
C PRO A 67 -10.70 1.04 -9.86
N ASP A 68 -11.23 0.63 -8.70
CA ASP A 68 -11.54 1.52 -7.55
C ASP A 68 -10.37 2.48 -7.27
N TYR A 69 -9.13 1.97 -7.26
CA TYR A 69 -7.94 2.77 -6.99
C TYR A 69 -7.77 3.97 -7.93
N GLN A 70 -7.68 3.69 -9.24
CA GLN A 70 -7.41 4.71 -10.25
C GLN A 70 -8.53 5.75 -10.27
N LEU A 71 -9.77 5.28 -10.12
CA LEU A 71 -10.92 6.17 -10.05
C LEU A 71 -10.92 7.03 -8.78
N GLY A 72 -10.61 6.44 -7.62
CA GLY A 72 -10.48 7.16 -6.35
C GLY A 72 -9.40 8.24 -6.42
N LYS A 73 -8.22 7.91 -6.98
CA LYS A 73 -7.14 8.86 -7.21
C LYS A 73 -7.60 10.01 -8.13
N LEU A 74 -8.25 9.68 -9.24
CA LEU A 74 -8.76 10.68 -10.17
C LEU A 74 -9.80 11.62 -9.53
N ILE A 75 -10.74 11.08 -8.76
CA ILE A 75 -11.76 11.88 -8.04
C ILE A 75 -11.08 12.83 -7.06
N LYS A 76 -10.09 12.37 -6.27
CA LYS A 76 -9.32 13.23 -5.37
C LYS A 76 -8.59 14.34 -6.13
N SER A 77 -7.99 14.05 -7.28
CA SER A 77 -7.37 15.06 -8.14
C SER A 77 -8.38 16.11 -8.65
N PHE A 78 -9.57 15.68 -9.07
CA PHE A 78 -10.63 16.62 -9.47
C PHE A 78 -11.08 17.53 -8.31
N ILE A 79 -11.23 16.99 -7.10
CA ILE A 79 -11.58 17.77 -5.92
C ILE A 79 -10.51 18.81 -5.60
N LEU A 80 -9.23 18.42 -5.67
CA LEU A 80 -8.11 19.35 -5.46
C LEU A 80 -8.12 20.47 -6.52
N TYR A 81 -8.31 20.10 -7.78
CA TYR A 81 -8.43 21.07 -8.89
C TYR A 81 -9.60 22.03 -8.66
N TYR A 82 -10.77 21.49 -8.28
CA TYR A 82 -11.96 22.27 -7.98
C TYR A 82 -11.69 23.29 -6.88
N LYS A 83 -11.10 22.85 -5.76
CA LYS A 83 -10.74 23.72 -4.62
C LYS A 83 -9.79 24.84 -5.04
N ALA A 84 -8.75 24.52 -5.79
CA ALA A 84 -7.80 25.51 -6.28
C ALA A 84 -8.48 26.54 -7.19
N LYS A 85 -9.36 26.09 -8.09
CA LYS A 85 -10.09 26.98 -9.02
C LYS A 85 -11.15 27.82 -8.32
N ARG A 86 -11.76 27.33 -7.23
CA ARG A 86 -12.70 28.10 -6.41
C ARG A 86 -12.08 29.35 -5.82
N LEU A 87 -10.80 29.33 -5.47
CA LEU A 87 -10.09 30.52 -4.97
C LEU A 87 -10.00 31.63 -6.03
N VAL A 88 -10.02 31.26 -7.31
CA VAL A 88 -9.89 32.21 -8.44
C VAL A 88 -11.26 32.56 -9.05
N ASN A 89 -12.19 31.61 -9.08
CA ASN A 89 -13.52 31.79 -9.68
C ASN A 89 -14.60 31.09 -8.82
N PRO A 90 -15.00 31.69 -7.69
CA PRO A 90 -15.94 31.07 -6.76
C PRO A 90 -17.37 30.96 -7.33
N SER A 91 -17.73 31.77 -8.34
CA SER A 91 -19.07 31.69 -8.96
C SER A 91 -19.21 30.48 -9.86
N LEU A 92 -18.16 30.12 -10.62
CA LEU A 92 -18.15 28.90 -11.43
C LEU A 92 -17.96 27.66 -10.56
N PHE A 93 -17.15 27.73 -9.50
CA PHE A 93 -16.82 26.61 -8.63
C PHE A 93 -17.57 26.68 -7.30
N ASN A 94 -18.90 26.66 -7.36
CA ASN A 94 -19.83 27.00 -6.25
C ASN A 94 -20.55 25.81 -5.58
N ALA A 95 -20.06 24.57 -5.71
CA ALA A 95 -20.64 23.40 -5.05
C ALA A 95 -20.74 23.61 -3.54
N SER A 96 -21.83 23.12 -2.94
CA SER A 96 -22.00 23.17 -1.48
C SER A 96 -20.96 22.32 -0.77
N GLU A 97 -20.65 22.68 0.48
CA GLU A 97 -19.74 21.90 1.32
C GLU A 97 -20.21 20.45 1.52
N ASP A 98 -21.52 20.22 1.60
CA ASP A 98 -22.08 18.86 1.76
C ASP A 98 -21.85 17.99 0.52
N LEU A 99 -21.99 18.58 -0.69
CA LEU A 99 -21.72 17.87 -1.93
C LEU A 99 -20.22 17.56 -2.05
N GLU A 100 -19.36 18.51 -1.68
CA GLU A 100 -17.92 18.31 -1.64
C GLU A 100 -17.54 17.17 -0.68
N LYS A 101 -17.99 17.21 0.58
CA LYS A 101 -17.72 16.16 1.57
C LYS A 101 -18.20 14.80 1.11
N SER A 102 -19.33 14.74 0.40
CA SER A 102 -19.85 13.50 -0.17
C SER A 102 -18.92 12.96 -1.26
N CYS A 103 -18.44 13.81 -2.16
CA CYS A 103 -17.48 13.43 -3.20
C CYS A 103 -16.11 13.04 -2.61
N GLU A 104 -15.65 13.72 -1.57
CA GLU A 104 -14.43 13.36 -0.83
C GLU A 104 -14.52 11.97 -0.24
N LYS A 105 -15.62 11.66 0.45
CA LYS A 105 -15.87 10.31 1.00
C LYS A 105 -15.88 9.23 -0.10
N ILE A 106 -16.46 9.53 -1.27
CA ILE A 106 -16.44 8.61 -2.41
C ILE A 106 -15.00 8.38 -2.89
N GLY A 107 -14.25 9.47 -3.11
CA GLY A 107 -12.85 9.40 -3.52
C GLY A 107 -11.98 8.63 -2.54
N GLU A 108 -12.12 8.87 -1.24
CA GLU A 108 -11.42 8.16 -0.18
C GLU A 108 -11.77 6.68 -0.14
N LYS A 109 -13.07 6.34 -0.15
CA LYS A 109 -13.55 4.96 -0.15
C LYS A 109 -13.01 4.16 -1.34
N LEU A 110 -12.95 4.77 -2.51
CA LEU A 110 -12.42 4.13 -3.72
C LEU A 110 -10.89 4.01 -3.67
N PHE A 111 -10.20 5.06 -3.21
CA PHE A 111 -8.75 5.08 -3.07
C PHE A 111 -8.25 4.04 -2.05
N GLN A 112 -8.88 3.97 -0.87
CA GLN A 112 -8.53 3.03 0.21
C GLN A 112 -8.82 1.57 -0.14
N LYS A 113 -9.74 1.29 -1.06
CA LYS A 113 -9.97 -0.07 -1.56
C LYS A 113 -8.86 -0.58 -2.49
N GLY A 114 -7.99 0.32 -2.96
CA GLY A 114 -6.89 0.04 -3.86
C GLY A 114 -5.52 -0.02 -3.19
N VAL A 115 -5.29 0.81 -2.17
CA VAL A 115 -4.04 0.82 -1.41
C VAL A 115 -4.13 -0.21 -0.29
N SER A 116 -3.10 -1.04 -0.16
CA SER A 116 -2.97 -1.92 1.02
C SER A 116 -3.08 -1.09 2.30
N PRO A 117 -4.00 -1.40 3.24
CA PRO A 117 -4.07 -0.71 4.52
C PRO A 117 -2.85 -0.98 5.42
N HIS A 118 -1.98 -1.91 5.02
CA HIS A 118 -0.77 -2.30 5.74
C HIS A 118 0.50 -1.72 5.10
N ILE A 119 0.36 -0.82 4.12
CA ILE A 119 1.51 -0.19 3.43
C ILE A 119 2.50 0.46 4.40
N ASP A 120 2.00 1.04 5.50
CA ASP A 120 2.83 1.69 6.50
C ASP A 120 3.64 0.73 7.36
N SER A 121 3.26 -0.55 7.41
CA SER A 121 4.06 -1.59 8.04
C SER A 121 5.36 -1.85 7.28
N ILE A 122 5.49 -1.43 6.01
CA ILE A 122 6.77 -1.54 5.29
C ILE A 122 7.64 -0.33 5.63
N SER A 123 8.31 -0.40 6.78
CA SER A 123 9.30 0.56 7.26
C SER A 123 10.64 -0.11 7.57
N PRO A 124 11.78 0.55 7.33
CA PRO A 124 13.08 0.01 7.68
C PRO A 124 13.26 -0.10 9.20
N ILE A 125 14.13 -1.01 9.64
CA ILE A 125 14.44 -1.24 11.07
C ILE A 125 15.45 -0.21 11.60
N ASP A 126 16.27 0.34 10.70
CA ASP A 126 17.36 1.27 10.97
C ASP A 126 17.40 2.38 9.91
N ASP A 127 18.22 3.39 10.16
CA ASP A 127 18.44 4.52 9.24
C ASP A 127 19.35 4.15 8.05
N ASP A 128 19.47 2.87 7.69
CA ASP A 128 20.19 2.44 6.51
C ASP A 128 19.52 3.04 5.27
N HIS A 129 20.27 3.90 4.58
CA HIS A 129 19.75 4.67 3.45
C HIS A 129 19.30 3.77 2.30
N ASP A 130 19.97 2.63 2.06
CA ASP A 130 19.58 1.70 1.01
C ASP A 130 18.32 0.90 1.39
N PHE A 131 18.14 0.59 2.67
CA PHE A 131 16.93 -0.07 3.18
C PHE A 131 15.73 0.88 3.15
N SER A 132 15.94 2.13 3.53
CA SER A 132 14.95 3.21 3.45
C SER A 132 14.48 3.44 2.01
N ARG A 133 15.41 3.53 1.05
CA ARG A 133 15.07 3.63 -0.38
C ARG A 133 14.25 2.46 -0.87
N LEU A 134 14.55 1.26 -0.40
CA LEU A 134 13.85 0.05 -0.80
C LEU A 134 12.42 0.02 -0.26
N ALA A 135 12.19 0.44 0.99
CA ALA A 135 10.85 0.64 1.55
C ALA A 135 10.05 1.68 0.76
N ILE A 136 10.64 2.85 0.47
CA ILE A 136 10.01 3.91 -0.33
C ILE A 136 9.62 3.40 -1.72
N THR A 137 10.49 2.63 -2.37
CA THR A 137 10.23 2.06 -3.70
C THR A 137 9.05 1.09 -3.67
N ILE A 138 8.96 0.25 -2.64
CA ILE A 138 7.83 -0.67 -2.47
C ILE A 138 6.53 0.11 -2.26
N LYS A 139 6.55 1.13 -1.38
CA LYS A 139 5.38 1.98 -1.15
C LYS A 139 4.93 2.66 -2.44
N ASP A 140 5.85 3.20 -3.22
CA ASP A 140 5.56 3.84 -4.51
C ASP A 140 4.88 2.88 -5.50
N TYR A 141 5.29 1.61 -5.59
CA TYR A 141 4.60 0.63 -6.43
C TYR A 141 3.18 0.30 -5.95
N ILE A 142 2.98 0.17 -4.63
CA ILE A 142 1.64 -0.08 -4.06
C ILE A 142 0.74 1.16 -4.23
N GLU A 143 1.30 2.36 -4.04
CA GLU A 143 0.65 3.64 -4.33
C GLU A 143 0.44 3.88 -5.82
N LYS A 144 1.16 3.21 -6.71
CA LYS A 144 0.85 3.23 -8.16
C LYS A 144 -0.13 2.14 -8.55
N ASN A 145 -0.55 1.30 -7.61
CA ASN A 145 -1.43 0.16 -7.83
C ASN A 145 -0.82 -0.85 -8.82
N GLU A 146 0.49 -1.07 -8.65
CA GLU A 146 1.34 -1.99 -9.40
C GLU A 146 2.00 -2.99 -8.43
N PRO A 147 1.24 -3.75 -7.61
CA PRO A 147 1.78 -4.67 -6.62
C PRO A 147 2.67 -5.77 -7.23
N GLU A 148 2.47 -6.11 -8.50
CA GLU A 148 3.29 -7.06 -9.25
C GLU A 148 4.76 -6.62 -9.29
N LEU A 149 5.01 -5.31 -9.40
CA LEU A 149 6.36 -4.73 -9.45
C LEU A 149 7.00 -4.66 -8.06
N ALA A 150 6.18 -4.66 -7.01
CA ALA A 150 6.63 -4.57 -5.63
C ALA A 150 7.21 -5.89 -5.10
N LEU A 151 6.82 -7.06 -5.62
CA LEU A 151 7.12 -8.36 -5.01
C LEU A 151 8.62 -8.69 -4.92
N ASP A 152 9.41 -8.45 -5.99
CA ASP A 152 10.86 -8.69 -5.95
C ASP A 152 11.58 -7.78 -4.95
N ARG A 153 11.12 -6.53 -4.87
CA ARG A 153 11.62 -5.56 -3.88
C ARG A 153 11.21 -5.96 -2.47
N LEU A 154 9.98 -6.41 -2.28
CA LEU A 154 9.48 -6.92 -1.00
C LEU A 154 10.28 -8.14 -0.52
N HIS A 155 10.71 -9.03 -1.43
CA HIS A 155 11.61 -10.13 -1.06
C HIS A 155 12.94 -9.60 -0.51
N THR A 156 13.57 -8.70 -1.26
CA THR A 156 14.82 -8.07 -0.85
C THR A 156 14.66 -7.32 0.48
N PHE A 157 13.52 -6.68 0.70
CA PHE A 157 13.14 -6.05 1.97
C PHE A 157 13.16 -7.05 3.11
N TYR A 158 12.48 -8.19 2.97
CA TYR A 158 12.39 -9.21 4.01
C TYR A 158 13.75 -9.83 4.35
N VAL A 159 14.61 -10.03 3.35
CA VAL A 159 15.98 -10.51 3.58
C VAL A 159 16.77 -9.53 4.45
N LYS A 160 16.72 -8.22 4.12
CA LYS A 160 17.38 -7.19 4.94
C LYS A 160 16.75 -7.10 6.34
N PHE A 161 15.42 -7.06 6.40
CA PHE A 161 14.62 -6.99 7.63
C PHE A 161 15.00 -8.11 8.62
N ILE A 162 14.88 -9.37 8.21
CA ILE A 162 15.12 -10.51 9.10
C ILE A 162 16.60 -10.60 9.52
N ARG A 163 17.53 -10.29 8.61
CA ARG A 163 18.97 -10.24 8.96
C ARG A 163 19.27 -9.14 9.98
N GLY A 164 18.63 -7.98 9.85
CA GLY A 164 18.71 -6.89 10.83
C GLY A 164 18.23 -7.32 12.22
N LEU A 165 17.10 -8.03 12.29
CA LEU A 165 16.59 -8.59 13.56
C LEU A 165 17.55 -9.60 14.17
N CYS A 166 18.07 -10.54 13.37
CA CYS A 166 19.06 -11.50 13.86
C CYS A 166 20.34 -10.82 14.37
N ALA A 167 20.82 -9.79 13.68
CA ALA A 167 22.00 -9.04 14.11
C ALA A 167 21.76 -8.29 15.43
N ARG A 168 20.60 -7.63 15.58
CA ARG A 168 20.19 -6.93 16.81
C ARG A 168 20.19 -7.86 18.03
N HIS A 169 19.68 -9.07 17.88
CA HIS A 169 19.61 -10.08 18.95
C HIS A 169 20.84 -11.00 19.03
N LYS A 170 21.91 -10.71 18.29
CA LYS A 170 23.16 -11.49 18.25
C LYS A 170 22.95 -12.97 17.87
N ILE A 171 21.94 -13.25 17.05
CA ILE A 171 21.67 -14.57 16.49
C ILE A 171 22.66 -14.84 15.36
N GLN A 172 23.35 -15.99 15.40
CA GLN A 172 24.33 -16.35 14.36
C GLN A 172 23.64 -16.81 13.06
N PHE A 173 23.98 -16.16 11.95
CA PHE A 173 23.55 -16.53 10.60
C PHE A 173 24.66 -16.29 9.57
N SER A 174 24.65 -17.05 8.49
CA SER A 174 25.51 -16.86 7.33
C SER A 174 24.79 -16.09 6.21
N THR A 175 25.56 -15.39 5.37
CA THR A 175 25.01 -14.61 4.23
C THR A 175 24.45 -15.51 3.12
N SER A 176 24.86 -16.78 3.07
CA SER A 176 24.38 -17.81 2.14
C SER A 176 23.08 -18.48 2.57
N GLU A 177 22.64 -18.32 3.82
CA GLU A 177 21.40 -18.92 4.30
C GLU A 177 20.17 -18.28 3.62
N SER A 178 19.19 -19.13 3.33
CA SER A 178 17.92 -18.74 2.74
C SER A 178 17.03 -17.98 3.73
N LEU A 179 16.11 -17.17 3.20
CA LEU A 179 15.21 -16.34 3.99
C LEU A 179 14.44 -17.13 5.05
N ASN A 180 13.88 -18.28 4.67
CA ASN A 180 13.14 -19.18 5.56
C ASN A 180 14.02 -19.76 6.69
N ALA A 181 15.28 -20.09 6.40
CA ALA A 181 16.22 -20.60 7.41
C ALA A 181 16.56 -19.55 8.48
N ILE A 182 16.88 -18.33 8.04
CA ILE A 182 17.20 -17.21 8.96
C ILE A 182 15.95 -16.84 9.78
N PHE A 183 14.78 -16.79 9.15
CA PHE A 183 13.53 -16.52 9.86
C PHE A 183 13.19 -17.59 10.89
N GLY A 184 13.45 -18.87 10.59
CA GLY A 184 13.30 -19.96 11.54
C GLY A 184 14.20 -19.82 12.78
N LYS A 185 15.42 -19.29 12.62
CA LYS A 185 16.31 -18.99 13.76
C LYS A 185 15.76 -17.86 14.63
N TYR A 186 15.27 -16.79 14.00
CA TYR A 186 14.62 -15.69 14.70
C TYR A 186 13.38 -16.15 15.48
N LEU A 187 12.51 -16.98 14.87
CA LEU A 187 11.32 -17.48 15.56
C LEU A 187 11.64 -18.40 16.75
N LYS A 188 12.73 -19.18 16.68
CA LYS A 188 13.19 -19.96 17.85
C LYS A 188 13.58 -19.04 19.00
N PHE A 189 14.27 -17.94 18.72
CA PHE A 189 14.60 -16.93 19.73
C PHE A 189 13.33 -16.35 20.36
N VAL A 190 12.38 -15.87 19.56
CA VAL A 190 11.11 -15.30 20.06
C VAL A 190 10.30 -16.31 20.88
N THR A 191 10.20 -17.55 20.41
CA THR A 191 9.42 -18.60 21.12
C THR A 191 10.06 -18.94 22.47
N ASN A 192 11.39 -18.88 22.58
CA ASN A 192 12.10 -19.14 23.83
C ASN A 192 11.88 -18.04 24.88
N LEU A 193 11.58 -16.81 24.47
CA LEU A 193 11.25 -15.70 25.37
C LEU A 193 9.85 -15.84 25.98
N ARG A 194 8.98 -16.72 25.45
CA ARG A 194 7.60 -16.94 25.92
C ARG A 194 6.70 -15.69 25.91
N ILE A 195 7.03 -14.71 25.09
CA ILE A 195 6.24 -13.46 24.92
C ILE A 195 4.96 -13.74 24.10
N VAL A 196 4.99 -14.76 23.25
CA VAL A 196 3.81 -15.20 22.49
C VAL A 196 3.05 -16.26 23.29
N GLU A 197 1.87 -15.90 23.78
CA GLU A 197 1.06 -16.78 24.65
C GLU A 197 0.25 -17.83 23.87
N SER A 198 -0.26 -17.47 22.68
CA SER A 198 -1.20 -18.32 21.94
C SER A 198 -0.50 -19.34 21.06
N ASP A 199 -0.82 -20.62 21.25
CA ASP A 199 -0.39 -21.72 20.37
C ASP A 199 -0.81 -21.50 18.90
N MET A 200 -1.93 -20.81 18.67
CA MET A 200 -2.39 -20.43 17.33
C MET A 200 -1.39 -19.47 16.68
N THR A 201 -0.95 -18.44 17.41
CA THR A 201 0.02 -17.46 16.90
C THR A 201 1.37 -18.11 16.60
N ILE A 202 1.85 -19.00 17.47
CA ILE A 202 3.08 -19.76 17.23
C ILE A 202 2.95 -20.61 15.95
N SER A 203 1.78 -21.23 15.74
CA SER A 203 1.52 -22.04 14.54
C SER A 203 1.50 -21.20 13.26
N ILE A 204 0.88 -20.01 13.30
CA ILE A 204 0.88 -19.05 12.17
C ILE A 204 2.32 -18.62 11.84
N LEU A 205 3.12 -18.25 12.86
CA LEU A 205 4.53 -17.85 12.67
C LEU A 205 5.37 -19.00 12.09
N LYS A 206 5.19 -20.23 12.57
CA LYS A 206 5.87 -21.40 11.99
C LYS A 206 5.46 -21.61 10.53
N TYR A 207 4.18 -21.43 10.20
CA TYR A 207 3.72 -21.57 8.81
C TYR A 207 4.23 -20.44 7.90
N SER A 208 4.45 -19.23 8.42
CA SER A 208 4.99 -18.14 7.60
C SER A 208 6.42 -18.39 7.13
N ILE A 209 7.19 -19.30 7.75
CA ILE A 209 8.44 -19.83 7.21
C ILE A 209 8.22 -20.44 5.81
N ASN A 210 7.18 -21.26 5.66
CA ASN A 210 6.82 -21.89 4.38
C ASN A 210 6.30 -20.87 3.36
N ILE A 211 5.60 -19.83 3.83
CA ILE A 211 5.17 -18.72 2.96
C ILE A 211 6.41 -18.00 2.37
N LEU A 212 7.40 -17.67 3.21
CA LEU A 212 8.64 -17.02 2.78
C LEU A 212 9.49 -17.91 1.87
N GLU A 213 9.43 -19.23 2.05
CA GLU A 213 10.06 -20.19 1.15
C GLU A 213 9.45 -20.15 -0.25
N LYS A 214 8.12 -20.29 -0.35
CA LYS A 214 7.38 -20.19 -1.63
C LYS A 214 7.50 -18.81 -2.28
N PHE A 215 7.79 -17.78 -1.49
CA PHE A 215 8.04 -16.44 -2.01
C PHE A 215 9.31 -16.37 -2.87
N ASN A 216 10.31 -17.24 -2.60
CA ASN A 216 11.48 -17.39 -3.49
C ASN A 216 11.07 -17.88 -4.88
N ASP A 217 10.12 -18.83 -4.95
CA ASP A 217 9.65 -19.37 -6.22
C ASP A 217 8.85 -18.35 -7.02
N VAL A 218 8.04 -17.54 -6.34
CA VAL A 218 7.32 -16.42 -6.95
C VAL A 218 8.29 -15.41 -7.54
N ARG A 219 9.37 -15.08 -6.82
CA ARG A 219 10.43 -14.21 -7.33
C ARG A 219 11.12 -14.81 -8.57
N ASN A 220 11.55 -16.07 -8.50
CA ASN A 220 12.35 -16.69 -9.55
C ASN A 220 11.53 -17.02 -10.81
N ASN A 221 10.24 -17.38 -10.65
CA ASN A 221 9.43 -17.95 -11.74
C ASN A 221 8.22 -17.08 -12.14
N ARG A 222 7.91 -16.00 -11.42
CA ARG A 222 6.70 -15.18 -11.67
C ARG A 222 6.89 -13.67 -11.47
N SER A 223 8.13 -13.20 -11.35
CA SER A 223 8.47 -11.77 -11.32
C SER A 223 9.16 -11.35 -12.62
N LEU A 224 9.21 -10.04 -12.87
CA LEU A 224 9.84 -9.41 -14.05
C LEU A 224 11.35 -9.65 -14.18
N ALA A 225 11.99 -10.33 -13.22
CA ALA A 225 13.40 -10.69 -13.31
C ALA A 225 13.70 -11.70 -14.44
N HIS A 226 12.66 -12.42 -14.93
CA HIS A 226 12.75 -13.39 -16.02
C HIS A 226 11.50 -13.30 -16.93
N ASP A 227 11.57 -13.87 -18.13
CA ASP A 227 10.56 -13.83 -19.21
C ASP A 227 9.29 -14.66 -18.90
N ASN A 228 8.73 -14.49 -17.70
CA ASN A 228 7.70 -15.34 -17.11
C ASN A 228 6.34 -14.62 -16.99
N LYS A 229 5.25 -15.40 -16.99
CA LYS A 229 3.89 -14.91 -16.74
C LYS A 229 3.79 -14.32 -15.34
N ILE A 230 3.64 -13.00 -15.26
CA ILE A 230 3.54 -12.23 -14.02
C ILE A 230 2.28 -12.67 -13.25
N LEU A 231 2.36 -12.69 -11.91
CA LEU A 231 1.20 -12.88 -11.04
C LEU A 231 0.11 -11.86 -11.35
N ASN A 232 -1.16 -12.25 -11.18
CA ASN A 232 -2.24 -11.29 -11.37
C ASN A 232 -2.30 -10.30 -10.19
N TYR A 233 -2.78 -9.09 -10.47
CA TYR A 233 -2.98 -8.02 -9.50
C TYR A 233 -3.55 -8.47 -8.15
N ARG A 234 -4.60 -9.30 -8.15
CA ARG A 234 -5.27 -9.70 -6.89
C ARG A 234 -4.37 -10.59 -6.05
N GLU A 235 -3.66 -11.53 -6.68
CA GLU A 235 -2.70 -12.39 -6.00
C GLU A 235 -1.52 -11.58 -5.48
N SER A 236 -0.98 -10.66 -6.29
CA SER A 236 0.14 -9.80 -5.90
C SER A 236 -0.21 -8.91 -4.71
N LEU A 237 -1.38 -8.27 -4.72
CA LEU A 237 -1.84 -7.45 -3.60
C LEU A 237 -2.10 -8.29 -2.34
N TYR A 238 -2.70 -9.48 -2.48
CA TYR A 238 -2.94 -10.37 -1.35
C TYR A 238 -1.64 -10.85 -0.69
N ILE A 239 -0.64 -11.22 -1.51
CA ILE A 239 0.69 -11.60 -1.01
C ILE A 239 1.34 -10.42 -0.29
N PHE A 240 1.29 -9.22 -0.88
CA PHE A 240 1.78 -8.00 -0.24
C PHE A 240 1.12 -7.77 1.12
N ASP A 241 -0.22 -7.80 1.18
CA ASP A 241 -0.99 -7.59 2.42
C ASP A 241 -0.64 -8.61 3.50
N ALA A 242 -0.52 -9.89 3.14
CA ALA A 242 -0.20 -10.96 4.07
C ALA A 242 1.19 -10.76 4.69
N LEU A 243 2.17 -10.38 3.86
CA LEU A 243 3.51 -10.08 4.33
C LEU A 243 3.52 -8.80 5.15
N ALA A 244 2.98 -7.68 4.67
CA ALA A 244 2.94 -6.42 5.42
C ALA A 244 2.33 -6.59 6.83
N ARG A 245 1.26 -7.38 6.98
CA ARG A 245 0.70 -7.75 8.29
C ARG A 245 1.67 -8.54 9.16
N LEU A 246 2.37 -9.52 8.60
CA LEU A 246 3.40 -10.28 9.30
C LEU A 246 4.52 -9.36 9.80
N LYS A 247 4.97 -8.41 8.97
CA LYS A 247 5.96 -7.39 9.36
C LYS A 247 5.46 -6.58 10.56
N GLY A 248 4.27 -6.00 10.47
CA GLY A 248 3.71 -5.18 11.55
C GLY A 248 3.53 -5.96 12.86
N PHE A 249 3.18 -7.24 12.78
CA PHE A 249 3.14 -8.10 13.97
C PHE A 249 4.53 -8.33 14.59
N ILE A 250 5.55 -8.56 13.76
CA ILE A 250 6.95 -8.71 14.23
C ILE A 250 7.45 -7.41 14.88
N ASP A 251 7.13 -6.24 14.32
CA ASP A 251 7.50 -4.96 14.95
C ASP A 251 6.91 -4.85 16.36
N GLY A 252 5.63 -5.22 16.54
CA GLY A 252 4.99 -5.21 17.87
C GLY A 252 5.71 -6.13 18.87
N LEU A 253 6.13 -7.32 18.43
CA LEU A 253 6.94 -8.22 19.27
C LEU A 253 8.30 -7.60 19.63
N GLU A 254 8.95 -6.91 18.68
CA GLU A 254 10.24 -6.25 18.93
C GLU A 254 10.12 -5.09 19.92
N ASP A 255 9.01 -4.34 19.88
CA ASP A 255 8.71 -3.30 20.85
C ASP A 255 8.54 -3.90 22.26
N GLU A 256 7.82 -5.02 22.40
CA GLU A 256 7.66 -5.75 23.65
C GLU A 256 9.01 -6.29 24.19
N ILE A 257 9.81 -6.94 23.33
CA ILE A 257 11.15 -7.43 23.68
C ILE A 257 12.05 -6.26 24.17
N SER A 258 11.96 -5.11 23.51
CA SER A 258 12.73 -3.92 23.89
C SER A 258 12.30 -3.36 25.25
N LEU A 259 11.01 -3.40 25.56
CA LEU A 259 10.47 -2.98 26.86
C LEU A 259 10.86 -3.93 27.99
N GLU A 260 10.81 -5.25 27.77
CA GLU A 260 11.25 -6.24 28.77
C GLU A 260 12.74 -6.11 29.09
N ASN A 261 13.58 -5.94 28.07
CA ASN A 261 15.01 -5.75 28.25
C ASN A 261 15.35 -4.48 29.06
N LYS A 262 14.59 -3.38 28.87
CA LYS A 262 14.74 -2.16 29.67
C LYS A 262 14.33 -2.36 31.13
N LYS A 263 13.20 -3.02 31.38
CA LYS A 263 12.74 -3.33 32.76
C LYS A 263 13.73 -4.23 33.51
N GLY A 264 14.34 -5.20 32.83
CA GLY A 264 15.37 -6.07 33.41
C GLY A 264 16.66 -5.32 33.77
N GLN A 265 17.02 -4.28 33.01
CA GLN A 265 18.17 -3.43 33.31
C GLN A 265 17.89 -2.47 34.48
N GLU A 266 16.71 -1.86 34.55
CA GLU A 266 16.33 -0.98 35.67
C GLU A 266 16.21 -1.74 37.00
N ASN A 267 15.63 -2.94 36.99
CA ASN A 267 15.56 -3.79 38.19
C ASN A 267 16.95 -4.29 38.64
N GLY A 268 17.88 -4.53 37.71
CA GLY A 268 19.26 -4.92 38.04
C GLY A 268 20.14 -3.78 38.57
N LEU A 269 19.73 -2.51 38.39
CA LEU A 269 20.39 -1.35 38.99
C LEU A 269 19.89 -1.07 40.43
N LEU A 270 18.62 -1.36 40.72
CA LEU A 270 18.06 -1.23 42.07
C LEU A 270 18.62 -2.29 43.04
N ASP A 271 18.88 -3.51 42.56
CA ASP A 271 19.42 -4.61 43.38
C ASP A 271 20.92 -4.47 43.72
N LYS A 272 21.61 -3.48 43.13
CA LYS A 272 23.01 -3.13 43.44
C LYS A 272 23.13 -1.89 44.34
N GLY A 273 22.01 -1.29 44.75
CA GLY A 273 21.97 -0.10 45.58
C GLY A 273 21.99 -0.34 47.09
N ASP A 274 21.72 -1.56 47.55
CA ASP A 274 21.54 -1.89 48.99
C ASP A 274 22.72 -2.68 49.60
N LEU A 275 23.94 -2.41 49.14
CA LEU A 275 25.18 -2.93 49.75
C LEU A 275 26.16 -1.80 50.04
N PHE A 276 25.77 -0.87 50.92
CA PHE A 276 26.69 -0.03 51.70
C PHE A 276 26.11 0.29 53.08
#